data_AF-A0A916HPG2-F1
#
_entry.id   AF-A0A916HPG2-F1
#
_cell.length_a   1.000
_cell.length_b   1.000
_cell.length_c   1.000
_cell.angle_alpha   90.00
_cell.angle_beta   90.00
_cell.angle_gamma   90.00
#
_symmetry.space_group_name_H-M   'P 1'
#
loop_
_entity.id
_entity.type
_entity.pdbx_description
1 polymer ?
#
loop_
_entity_poly.entity_id
_entity_poly.type
_entity_poly.pdbx_seq_one_letter_code
_entity_poly.pdbx_strand_id
1 'polypeptide(L)' 'MPYDEGLADSWASISQKRASIGRPIECGDCWIAATALRHGLPLITHNPRDYADIAGLTVITRVS' A
#
# COMPACT_ATOMS: atom_id res chain seq x y z
N MET A 1 16.21 2.98 -6.95
CA MET A 1 15.47 1.73 -7.21
C MET A 1 15.18 1.68 -8.70
N PRO A 2 15.48 0.60 -9.43
CA PRO A 2 15.06 0.51 -10.83
C PRO A 2 13.53 0.54 -10.88
N TYR A 3 12.96 1.23 -11.86
CA TYR A 3 11.54 1.14 -12.19
C TYR A 3 11.30 -0.26 -12.75
N ASP A 4 10.83 -1.15 -11.88
CA ASP A 4 10.50 -2.53 -12.22
C ASP A 4 9.00 -2.59 -12.48
N GLU A 5 8.61 -3.15 -13.62
CA GLU A 5 7.22 -3.28 -14.06
C GLU A 5 6.33 -3.89 -12.95
N GLY A 6 6.86 -4.82 -12.16
CA GLY A 6 6.11 -5.45 -11.06
C GLY A 6 5.73 -4.48 -9.94
N LEU A 7 6.45 -3.36 -9.76
CA LEU A 7 6.06 -2.32 -8.80
C LEU A 7 4.90 -1.47 -9.34
N ALA A 8 4.92 -1.16 -10.64
CA ALA A 8 3.82 -0.44 -11.29
C ALA A 8 2.53 -1.26 -11.30
N ASP A 9 2.64 -2.58 -11.54
CA ASP A 9 1.50 -3.50 -11.46
C ASP A 9 0.92 -3.57 -10.05
N SER A 10 1.79 -3.64 -9.03
CA SER A 10 1.37 -3.63 -7.62
C SER A 10 0.63 -2.33 -7.27
N TRP A 11 1.15 -1.18 -7.71
CA TRP A 11 0.50 0.11 -7.52
C TRP A 11 -0.87 0.17 -8.24
N ALA A 12 -0.95 -0.31 -9.48
CA ALA A 12 -2.19 -0.32 -10.26
C ALA A 12 -3.25 -1.21 -9.60
N SER A 13 -2.85 -2.39 -9.12
CA SER A 13 -3.75 -3.31 -8.41
C SER A 13 -4.29 -2.69 -7.11
N ILE A 14 -3.43 -2.06 -6.31
CA ILE A 14 -3.83 -1.43 -5.04
C ILE A 14 -4.78 -0.26 -5.31
N SER A 15 -4.38 0.67 -6.19
CA SER A 15 -5.16 1.86 -6.51
C SER A 15 -6.54 1.52 -7.10
N GLN A 16 -6.61 0.57 -8.04
CA GLN A 16 -7.87 0.11 -8.61
C GLN A 16 -8.76 -0.54 -7.55
N LYS A 17 -8.21 -1.42 -6.71
CA LYS A 17 -8.98 -2.08 -5.65
C LYS A 17 -9.56 -1.07 -4.67
N ARG A 18 -8.72 -0.14 -4.20
CA ARG A 18 -9.09 0.94 -3.27
C ARG A 18 -10.17 1.86 -3.85
N ALA A 19 -10.04 2.24 -5.12
CA ALA A 19 -11.07 2.99 -5.83
C ALA A 19 -12.40 2.21 -5.93
N SER A 20 -12.34 0.91 -6.25
CA SER A 20 -13.54 0.08 -6.42
C SER A 20 -14.37 -0.10 -5.15
N ILE A 21 -13.74 0.03 -3.97
CA ILE A 21 -14.42 -0.05 -2.66
C ILE A 21 -14.79 1.34 -2.10
N GLY A 22 -14.67 2.40 -2.89
CA GLY A 22 -15.00 3.77 -2.47
C GLY A 22 -14.02 4.37 -1.46
N ARG A 23 -12.79 3.84 -1.38
CA ARG A 23 -11.73 4.31 -0.48
C ARG A 23 -10.44 4.55 -1.26
N PRO A 24 -10.37 5.54 -2.16
CA PRO A 24 -9.14 5.81 -2.90
C PRO A 24 -7.96 6.05 -1.94
N ILE A 25 -6.76 5.66 -2.36
CA ILE A 25 -5.52 5.90 -1.64
C ILE A 25 -4.74 6.99 -2.38
N GLU A 26 -4.01 7.83 -1.64
CA GLU A 26 -3.15 8.85 -2.22
C GLU A 26 -2.03 8.19 -3.07
N CYS A 27 -1.59 8.87 -4.13
CA CYS A 27 -0.66 8.31 -5.10
C CYS A 27 0.67 7.89 -4.45
N GLY A 28 1.25 8.76 -3.60
CA GLY A 28 2.46 8.49 -2.83
C GLY A 28 2.28 7.36 -1.83
N ASP A 29 1.22 7.38 -1.03
CA ASP A 29 0.90 6.28 -0.10
C ASP A 29 0.74 4.93 -0.81
N CYS A 30 0.16 4.95 -2.02
CA CYS A 30 0.02 3.75 -2.84
C CYS A 30 1.38 3.21 -3.31
N TRP A 31 2.35 4.07 -3.63
CA TRP A 31 3.72 3.63 -3.95
C TRP A 31 4.44 3.04 -2.74
N ILE A 32 4.24 3.62 -1.55
CA ILE A 32 4.79 3.09 -0.30
C ILE A 32 4.20 1.69 -0.02
N ALA A 33 2.87 1.56 -0.12
CA ALA A 33 2.17 0.29 0.06
C ALA A 33 2.61 -0.77 -0.96
N ALA A 34 2.70 -0.41 -2.24
CA ALA A 34 3.17 -1.29 -3.31
C ALA A 34 4.60 -1.78 -3.05
N THR A 35 5.48 -0.90 -2.60
CA THR A 35 6.87 -1.25 -2.25
C THR A 35 6.91 -2.24 -1.09
N ALA A 36 6.20 -1.95 0.01
CA ALA A 36 6.15 -2.82 1.18
C ALA A 36 5.58 -4.20 0.84
N LEU A 37 4.46 -4.24 0.11
CA LEU A 37 3.81 -5.48 -0.31
C LEU A 37 4.73 -6.32 -1.19
N ARG A 38 5.38 -5.71 -2.18
CA ARG A 38 6.26 -6.40 -3.13
C ARG A 38 7.47 -7.03 -2.46
N HIS A 39 8.04 -6.36 -1.46
CA HIS A 39 9.19 -6.86 -0.72
C HIS A 39 8.83 -7.70 0.51
N GLY A 40 7.53 -7.92 0.79
CA GLY A 40 7.07 -8.64 1.97
C GLY A 40 7.46 -7.94 3.28
N LEU A 41 7.61 -6.61 3.26
CA LEU A 41 8.04 -5.83 4.42
C LEU A 41 6.83 -5.30 5.21
N PRO A 42 6.93 -5.22 6.54
CA PRO A 42 5.94 -4.49 7.32
C PRO A 42 6.03 -2.98 7.04
N LEU A 43 4.87 -2.34 6.90
CA LEU A 43 4.74 -0.89 6.77
C LEU A 43 4.48 -0.27 8.15
N ILE A 44 5.42 0.52 8.63
CA ILE A 44 5.30 1.26 9.89
C ILE A 44 4.71 2.64 9.59
N THR A 45 3.59 2.97 10.23
CA THR A 45 2.92 4.27 10.01
C THR A 45 2.16 4.77 11.23
N HIS A 46 2.03 6.09 11.33
CA HIS A 46 1.13 6.75 12.27
C HIS A 46 -0.33 6.81 11.77
N ASN A 47 -0.56 6.57 10.47
CA ASN A 47 -1.87 6.63 9.84
C ASN A 47 -2.30 5.26 9.29
N PRO A 48 -2.51 4.24 10.15
CA PRO A 48 -2.81 2.87 9.70
C PRO A 48 -4.11 2.77 8.88
N ARG A 49 -5.02 3.73 9.02
CA ARG A 49 -6.31 3.77 8.31
C ARG A 49 -6.15 3.98 6.81
N ASP A 50 -5.11 4.69 6.39
CA ASP A 50 -4.86 4.98 4.97
C ASP A 50 -4.41 3.72 4.21
N TYR A 51 -3.82 2.78 4.94
CA TYR A 51 -3.29 1.50 4.45
C TYR A 51 -4.23 0.32 4.72
N ALA A 52 -5.43 0.57 5.26
CA ALA A 52 -6.43 -0.47 5.49
C ALA A 52 -6.93 -1.09 4.18
N ASP A 53 -7.50 -2.28 4.24
CA ASP A 53 -8.10 -2.96 3.07
C ASP A 53 -7.12 -3.28 1.91
N ILE A 54 -5.80 -3.21 2.16
CA ILE A 54 -4.76 -3.65 1.23
C ILE A 54 -4.36 -5.08 1.59
N ALA A 55 -4.84 -6.05 0.81
CA ALA A 55 -4.59 -7.47 1.06
C ALA A 55 -3.09 -7.80 1.03
N GLY A 56 -2.62 -8.56 2.02
CA GLY A 56 -1.22 -8.99 2.14
C GLY A 56 -0.27 -7.94 2.74
N LEU A 57 -0.71 -6.70 2.94
CA LEU A 57 0.11 -5.67 3.56
C LEU A 57 0.07 -5.80 5.09
N THR A 58 1.23 -6.03 5.69
CA THR A 58 1.38 -6.00 7.16
C THR A 58 1.58 -4.56 7.60
N VAL A 59 0.67 -4.01 8.41
CA VAL A 59 0.78 -2.66 8.95
C VAL A 59 1.11 -2.72 10.43
N ILE A 60 2.17 -2.02 10.83
CA ILE A 60 2.59 -1.87 12.24
C ILE A 60 2.33 -0.43 12.65
N THR A 61 1.60 -0.25 13.75
CA THR A 61 1.35 1.06 14.34
C THR A 61 1.46 0.97 15.85
N ARG A 62 1.71 2.09 16.52
CA ARG A 62 1.77 2.13 17.98
C ARG A 62 0.36 1.96 18.54
N VAL A 63 0.18 1.00 19.45
CA VAL A 63 -1.00 0.95 20.33
C VAL A 63 -0.71 1.88 21.50
N SER A 64 -1.47 2.96 21.63
CA SER A 64 -1.41 3.89 22.77
C SER A 64 -2.39 3.49 23.86
#